data_AF-A0ABD5EQA2-F1
#
_entry.id   AF-A0ABD5EQA2-F1
#
_cell.length_a   1.000
_cell.length_b   1.000
_cell.length_c   1.000
_cell.angle_alpha   90.00
_cell.angle_beta   90.00
_cell.angle_gamma   90.00
#
_symmetry.space_group_name_H-M   'P 1'
#
loop_
_entity.id
_entity.type
_entity.pdbx_description
1 polymer ?
#
loop_
_entity_poly.entity_id
_entity_poly.type
_entity_poly.pdbx_seq_one_letter_code
_entity_poly.pdbx_strand_id
1 'polypeptide(L)'
;MSGRRPEGLGRYPLSLRRRAVRWERQRPTWRAARPAVIAAALERAVARPSGNWFVVGASRDVRDDRPLAATVGGEEVVVWRGPDGRLVAGPGVCPHLGAALAESPVRCGVLVCHWHGLALRGTAFAGWRPLPVHDDGVLVRVRLDRVGGEAPTAVPVLTPRPDPARSIAAVHTVTGVCEPQDVVANRLDPWHGAWFHPYAFVDLAVVGTPEPGTGDGFTVDVSFRVAGRLVVPVRAVFTAPGPRTVVMRITEGEGRGSVVETHATPVGCDERGRPRTAVVEAVVASSGRPGFGAARAVSPVVRRLLGVASGRLWRDDLAYAERRWLLRSSGRAPDGEPSGPVGRSAPEENRGPREERGGPVAP
;
A
#
# COMPACT_ATOMS: atom_id res chain seq x y z
N MET A 1 -30.36 28.12 4.86
CA MET A 1 -30.62 28.45 3.44
C MET A 1 -29.68 27.64 2.58
N SER A 2 -30.21 26.64 1.90
CA SER A 2 -29.46 25.70 1.06
C SER A 2 -29.08 26.39 -0.25
N GLY A 3 -27.80 26.69 -0.43
CA GLY A 3 -27.29 27.25 -1.67
C GLY A 3 -27.20 26.17 -2.75
N ARG A 4 -28.19 26.13 -3.65
CA ARG A 4 -28.09 25.41 -4.93
C ARG A 4 -26.80 25.84 -5.65
N ARG A 5 -25.92 24.88 -5.95
CA ARG A 5 -24.81 25.10 -6.90
C ARG A 5 -25.38 25.17 -8.33
N PRO A 6 -24.81 25.99 -9.23
CA PRO A 6 -25.25 26.03 -10.61
C PRO A 6 -24.89 24.72 -11.31
N GLU A 7 -25.89 24.02 -11.83
CA GLU A 7 -25.73 22.99 -12.84
C GLU A 7 -25.17 23.66 -14.10
N GLY A 8 -23.88 23.46 -14.33
CA GLY A 8 -23.14 24.08 -15.41
C GLY A 8 -21.72 23.55 -15.44
N LEU A 9 -21.58 22.25 -15.76
CA LEU A 9 -20.28 21.62 -16.01
C LEU A 9 -19.62 22.31 -17.21
N GLY A 10 -18.62 23.14 -16.92
CA GLY A 10 -17.81 23.81 -17.93
C GLY A 10 -17.11 22.81 -18.85
N ARG A 11 -17.13 23.12 -20.14
CA ARG A 11 -16.62 22.37 -21.30
C ARG A 11 -15.09 22.15 -21.31
N TYR A 12 -14.37 22.43 -20.21
CA TYR A 12 -12.90 22.47 -20.19
C TYR A 12 -12.25 21.66 -19.07
N PRO A 13 -11.14 20.98 -19.38
CA PRO A 13 -10.54 19.94 -18.55
C PRO A 13 -9.80 20.42 -17.32
N LEU A 14 -9.40 21.68 -17.37
CA LEU A 14 -8.57 22.35 -16.40
C LEU A 14 -9.38 23.55 -15.94
N SER A 15 -9.60 23.63 -14.64
CA SER A 15 -10.11 24.85 -14.05
C SER A 15 -8.92 25.76 -13.77
N LEU A 16 -9.05 27.02 -14.19
CA LEU A 16 -8.11 28.04 -13.78
C LEU A 16 -8.46 28.46 -12.35
N ARG A 17 -7.59 28.16 -11.39
CA ARG A 17 -7.75 28.58 -10.00
C ARG A 17 -7.48 30.09 -9.88
N ARG A 18 -8.53 30.90 -10.09
CA ARG A 18 -8.45 32.37 -10.11
C ARG A 18 -8.17 32.98 -8.73
N ARG A 19 -8.67 32.35 -7.66
CA ARG A 19 -8.50 32.80 -6.26
C ARG A 19 -7.77 31.72 -5.47
N ALA A 20 -6.46 31.62 -5.67
CA ALA A 20 -5.66 30.69 -4.88
C ALA A 20 -5.66 31.13 -3.41
N VAL A 21 -6.24 30.33 -2.53
CA VAL A 21 -6.14 30.54 -1.08
C VAL A 21 -4.70 30.23 -0.67
N ARG A 22 -4.06 31.17 0.05
CA ARG A 22 -2.72 30.96 0.62
C ARG A 22 -2.78 29.89 1.71
N TRP A 23 -1.70 29.14 1.89
CA TRP A 23 -1.65 27.97 2.78
C TRP A 23 -2.08 28.31 4.20
N GLU A 24 -1.58 29.40 4.77
CA GLU A 24 -1.87 29.90 6.11
C GLU A 24 -3.32 30.40 6.30
N ARG A 25 -4.06 30.59 5.19
CA ARG A 25 -5.46 31.04 5.19
C ARG A 25 -6.44 29.93 4.84
N GLN A 26 -5.97 28.70 4.61
CA GLN A 26 -6.86 27.57 4.36
C GLN A 26 -7.70 27.28 5.60
N ARG A 27 -8.93 26.78 5.39
CA ARG A 27 -9.81 26.41 6.51
C ARG A 27 -9.19 25.21 7.25
N PRO A 28 -8.98 25.28 8.58
CA PRO A 28 -8.40 24.18 9.32
C PRO A 28 -9.32 22.95 9.28
N THR A 29 -8.74 21.78 9.04
CA THR A 29 -9.46 20.50 8.92
C THR A 29 -9.34 19.62 10.16
N TRP A 30 -8.50 19.97 11.15
CA TRP A 30 -8.21 19.13 12.33
C TRP A 30 -9.44 18.72 13.14
N ARG A 31 -10.48 19.57 13.21
CA ARG A 31 -11.75 19.21 13.89
C ARG A 31 -12.57 18.17 13.14
N ALA A 32 -12.45 18.14 11.81
CA ALA A 32 -13.12 17.18 10.95
C ALA A 32 -12.33 15.86 10.85
N ALA A 33 -11.00 15.94 10.90
CA ALA A 33 -10.08 14.80 10.95
C ALA A 33 -10.14 14.10 12.32
N ARG A 34 -11.25 13.42 12.60
CA ARG A 34 -11.49 12.77 13.90
C ARG A 34 -10.63 11.49 14.03
N PRO A 35 -9.71 11.40 15.00
CA PRO A 35 -8.85 10.22 15.16
C PRO A 35 -9.61 8.91 15.33
N ALA A 36 -10.73 8.93 16.05
CA ALA A 36 -11.59 7.76 16.25
C ALA A 36 -12.16 7.19 14.94
N VAL A 37 -12.50 8.05 13.97
CA VAL A 37 -13.02 7.61 12.66
C VAL A 37 -11.93 6.91 11.86
N ILE A 38 -10.72 7.46 11.85
CA ILE A 38 -9.56 6.89 11.17
C ILE A 38 -9.15 5.57 11.84
N ALA A 39 -9.12 5.52 13.17
CA ALA A 39 -8.80 4.34 13.94
C ALA A 39 -9.81 3.19 13.69
N ALA A 40 -11.11 3.49 13.71
CA ALA A 40 -12.14 2.49 13.41
C ALA A 40 -12.05 1.98 11.97
N ALA A 41 -11.73 2.85 10.99
CA ALA A 41 -11.52 2.42 9.61
C ALA A 41 -10.27 1.54 9.46
N LEU A 42 -9.18 1.87 10.16
CA LEU A 42 -7.96 1.05 10.21
C LEU A 42 -8.22 -0.32 10.84
N GLU A 43 -8.93 -0.37 11.97
CA GLU A 43 -9.29 -1.62 12.65
C GLU A 43 -10.05 -2.56 11.72
N ARG A 44 -11.06 -2.03 11.01
CA ARG A 44 -11.80 -2.80 10.00
C ARG A 44 -10.91 -3.23 8.83
N ALA A 45 -9.98 -2.39 8.40
CA ALA A 45 -9.03 -2.73 7.33
C ALA A 45 -8.12 -3.89 7.74
N VAL A 46 -7.53 -3.82 8.94
CA VAL A 46 -6.61 -4.83 9.49
C VAL A 46 -7.30 -6.18 9.71
N ALA A 47 -8.59 -6.19 10.02
CA ALA A 47 -9.38 -7.41 10.18
C ALA A 47 -9.79 -8.09 8.86
N ARG A 48 -9.59 -7.45 7.70
CA ARG A 48 -9.96 -8.04 6.40
C ARG A 48 -8.96 -9.12 5.98
N PRO A 49 -9.41 -10.20 5.31
CA PRO A 49 -8.52 -11.21 4.80
C PRO A 49 -7.67 -10.67 3.64
N SER A 50 -6.39 -11.06 3.62
CA SER A 50 -5.45 -10.79 2.55
C SER A 50 -5.06 -12.05 1.78
N GLY A 51 -5.26 -13.23 2.40
CA GLY A 51 -4.92 -14.53 1.81
C GLY A 51 -3.42 -14.78 1.69
N ASN A 52 -2.61 -14.09 2.51
CA ASN A 52 -1.14 -14.16 2.54
C ASN A 52 -0.44 -13.68 1.26
N TRP A 53 -1.11 -12.86 0.45
CA TRP A 53 -0.51 -12.28 -0.76
C TRP A 53 0.18 -10.95 -0.47
N PHE A 54 1.39 -10.78 -1.03
CA PHE A 54 2.20 -9.59 -0.88
C PHE A 54 2.68 -9.08 -2.24
N VAL A 55 2.57 -7.77 -2.45
CA VAL A 55 3.09 -7.14 -3.67
C VAL A 55 4.61 -7.07 -3.59
N VAL A 56 5.29 -7.61 -4.61
CA VAL A 56 6.76 -7.67 -4.70
C VAL A 56 7.34 -6.71 -5.74
N GLY A 57 6.51 -6.13 -6.61
CA GLY A 57 6.94 -5.12 -7.58
C GLY A 57 5.99 -4.96 -8.77
N ALA A 58 6.43 -4.23 -9.78
CA ALA A 58 5.66 -4.04 -11.00
C ALA A 58 5.82 -5.23 -11.96
N SER A 59 4.76 -5.60 -12.69
CA SER A 59 4.79 -6.64 -13.74
C SER A 59 5.89 -6.39 -14.78
N ARG A 60 6.05 -5.12 -15.19
CA ARG A 60 7.07 -4.70 -16.16
C ARG A 60 8.51 -4.82 -15.64
N ASP A 61 8.70 -4.95 -14.33
CA ASP A 61 10.04 -5.06 -13.74
C ASP A 61 10.52 -6.52 -13.74
N VAL A 62 9.63 -7.48 -14.05
CA VAL A 62 10.02 -8.86 -14.37
C VAL A 62 10.56 -8.92 -15.79
N ARG A 63 11.88 -8.78 -15.89
CA ARG A 63 12.63 -8.81 -17.14
C ARG A 63 13.01 -10.23 -17.54
N ASP A 64 13.43 -10.39 -18.80
CA ASP A 64 13.82 -11.69 -19.35
C ASP A 64 15.25 -12.09 -18.98
N ASP A 65 16.08 -11.13 -18.55
CA ASP A 65 17.53 -11.32 -18.31
C ASP A 65 17.92 -11.43 -16.84
N ARG A 66 17.01 -11.10 -15.91
CA ARG A 66 17.21 -11.10 -14.45
C ARG A 66 15.89 -11.25 -13.69
N PRO A 67 15.90 -11.75 -12.45
CA PRO A 67 14.70 -11.81 -11.63
C PRO A 67 14.28 -10.42 -11.14
N LEU A 68 12.99 -10.26 -10.86
CA LEU A 68 12.48 -9.29 -9.90
C LEU A 68 12.75 -9.86 -8.50
N ALA A 69 13.39 -9.10 -7.63
CA ALA A 69 13.68 -9.51 -6.26
C ALA A 69 12.99 -8.59 -5.25
N ALA A 70 12.56 -9.16 -4.13
CA ALA A 70 11.98 -8.43 -3.01
C ALA A 70 12.29 -9.16 -1.70
N THR A 71 12.16 -8.44 -0.58
CA THR A 71 12.15 -9.04 0.75
C THR A 71 10.79 -8.78 1.38
N VAL A 72 10.18 -9.82 1.93
CA VAL A 72 8.86 -9.75 2.56
C VAL A 72 8.91 -10.44 3.92
N GLY A 73 8.67 -9.70 5.00
CA GLY A 73 8.73 -10.23 6.36
C GLY A 73 10.07 -10.88 6.73
N GLY A 74 11.18 -10.36 6.18
CA GLY A 74 12.53 -10.92 6.33
C GLY A 74 12.85 -12.07 5.38
N GLU A 75 11.91 -12.54 4.56
CA GLU A 75 12.15 -13.59 3.56
C GLU A 75 12.52 -12.99 2.21
N GLU A 76 13.66 -13.41 1.66
CA GLU A 76 14.06 -13.07 0.30
C GLU A 76 13.22 -13.86 -0.71
N VAL A 77 12.76 -13.19 -1.77
CA VAL A 77 11.94 -13.76 -2.83
C VAL A 77 12.46 -13.29 -4.18
N VAL A 78 12.50 -14.21 -5.13
CA VAL A 78 12.78 -13.92 -6.55
C VAL A 78 11.61 -14.36 -7.42
N VAL A 79 11.34 -13.58 -8.46
CA VAL A 79 10.34 -13.85 -9.49
C VAL A 79 10.96 -13.67 -10.87
N TRP A 80 10.78 -14.63 -11.78
CA TRP A 80 11.27 -14.53 -13.16
C TRP A 80 10.30 -15.16 -14.15
N ARG A 81 10.56 -14.97 -15.45
CA ARG A 81 9.81 -15.63 -16.53
C ARG A 81 10.46 -16.97 -16.87
N GLY A 82 9.67 -18.04 -16.84
CA GLY A 82 10.06 -19.35 -17.32
C GLY A 82 10.18 -19.41 -18.86
N PRO A 83 10.59 -20.55 -19.43
CA PRO A 83 10.78 -20.70 -20.88
C PRO A 83 9.51 -20.46 -21.70
N ASP A 84 8.34 -20.70 -21.11
CA ASP A 84 7.01 -20.48 -21.68
C ASP A 84 6.45 -19.07 -21.40
N GLY A 85 7.25 -18.18 -20.81
CA GLY A 85 6.87 -16.83 -20.42
C GLY A 85 6.04 -16.73 -19.14
N ARG A 86 5.65 -17.87 -18.52
CA ARG A 86 4.90 -17.87 -17.26
C ARG A 86 5.80 -17.43 -16.10
N LEU A 87 5.21 -16.79 -15.10
CA LEU A 87 5.96 -16.41 -13.92
C LEU A 87 6.27 -17.63 -13.05
N VAL A 88 7.50 -17.64 -12.56
CA VAL A 88 7.98 -18.52 -11.51
C VAL A 88 8.42 -17.65 -10.35
N ALA A 89 8.06 -18.03 -9.12
CA ALA A 89 8.60 -17.42 -7.92
C ALA A 89 9.17 -18.47 -6.97
N GLY A 90 10.07 -18.07 -6.10
CA GLY A 90 10.55 -18.92 -4.99
C GLY A 90 11.45 -18.17 -4.02
N PRO A 91 11.99 -18.87 -3.02
CA PRO A 91 12.98 -18.31 -2.11
C PRO A 91 14.12 -17.65 -2.87
N GLY A 92 14.53 -16.46 -2.44
CA GLY A 92 15.65 -15.70 -2.98
C GLY A 92 17.02 -16.22 -2.53
N VAL A 93 17.06 -17.23 -1.68
CA VAL A 93 18.29 -17.87 -1.20
C VAL A 93 18.55 -19.15 -2.00
N CYS A 94 19.73 -19.27 -2.58
CA CYS A 94 20.14 -20.46 -3.33
C CYS A 94 20.24 -21.69 -2.42
N PRO A 95 19.62 -22.84 -2.75
CA PRO A 95 19.64 -24.03 -1.90
C PRO A 95 20.99 -24.73 -1.79
N HIS A 96 21.99 -24.32 -2.58
CA HIS A 96 23.34 -24.91 -2.52
C HIS A 96 24.12 -24.37 -1.32
N LEU A 97 24.54 -23.09 -1.38
CA LEU A 97 25.37 -22.46 -0.35
C LEU A 97 24.83 -21.08 0.07
N GLY A 98 23.58 -20.77 -0.24
CA GLY A 98 22.92 -19.55 0.26
C GLY A 98 23.17 -18.28 -0.55
N ALA A 99 23.67 -18.37 -1.78
CA ALA A 99 23.83 -17.21 -2.66
C ALA A 99 22.53 -16.41 -2.81
N ALA A 100 22.60 -15.08 -2.75
CA ALA A 100 21.47 -14.20 -3.03
C ALA A 100 21.09 -14.30 -4.51
N LEU A 101 19.94 -14.91 -4.80
CA LEU A 101 19.48 -15.15 -6.16
C LEU A 101 19.03 -13.86 -6.86
N ALA A 102 18.83 -12.76 -6.13
CA ALA A 102 18.51 -11.45 -6.68
C ALA A 102 19.56 -10.96 -7.71
N GLU A 103 20.81 -11.36 -7.55
CA GLU A 103 21.93 -10.98 -8.43
C GLU A 103 22.17 -12.00 -9.56
N SER A 104 21.37 -13.06 -9.61
CA SER A 104 21.57 -14.16 -10.54
C SER A 104 20.93 -13.86 -11.90
N PRO A 105 21.59 -14.17 -13.03
CA PRO A 105 21.01 -14.00 -14.35
C PRO A 105 19.87 -15.00 -14.63
N VAL A 106 18.94 -14.58 -15.49
CA VAL A 106 17.97 -15.47 -16.14
C VAL A 106 18.44 -15.74 -17.57
N ARG A 107 18.51 -17.02 -17.97
CA ARG A 107 18.93 -17.46 -19.31
C ARG A 107 17.95 -18.49 -19.83
N CYS A 108 17.32 -18.20 -20.97
CA CYS A 108 16.30 -19.06 -21.60
C CYS A 108 15.21 -19.52 -20.60
N GLY A 109 14.76 -18.61 -19.72
CA GLY A 109 13.76 -18.90 -18.71
C GLY A 109 14.25 -19.65 -17.46
N VAL A 110 15.56 -19.81 -17.30
CA VAL A 110 16.19 -20.50 -16.16
C VAL A 110 16.97 -19.50 -15.31
N LEU A 111 16.73 -19.48 -14.01
CA LEU A 111 17.50 -18.67 -13.07
C LEU A 111 18.80 -19.40 -12.73
N VAL A 112 19.95 -18.82 -13.06
CA VAL A 112 21.26 -19.46 -12.91
C VAL A 112 22.03 -18.78 -11.79
N CYS A 113 22.22 -19.48 -10.67
CA CYS A 113 22.95 -18.96 -9.51
C CYS A 113 24.34 -18.43 -9.90
N HIS A 114 24.61 -17.17 -9.59
CA HIS A 114 25.85 -16.49 -9.98
C HIS A 114 27.11 -16.99 -9.26
N TRP A 115 27.00 -17.73 -8.14
CA TRP A 115 28.17 -18.30 -7.47
C TRP A 115 28.74 -19.53 -8.19
N HIS A 116 27.90 -20.52 -8.49
CA HIS A 116 28.35 -21.84 -8.97
C HIS A 116 27.53 -22.39 -10.15
N GLY A 117 26.66 -21.58 -10.75
CA GLY A 117 25.90 -21.98 -11.94
C GLY A 117 24.72 -22.91 -11.70
N LEU A 118 24.26 -23.11 -10.45
CA LEU A 118 23.08 -23.93 -10.18
C LEU A 118 21.86 -23.38 -10.95
N ALA A 119 21.28 -24.21 -11.79
CA ALA A 119 20.15 -23.86 -12.65
C ALA A 119 18.81 -24.18 -11.97
N LEU A 120 18.03 -23.15 -11.67
CA LEU A 120 16.68 -23.24 -11.09
C LEU A 120 15.63 -23.03 -12.18
N ARG A 121 14.83 -24.07 -12.43
CA ARG A 121 13.78 -24.09 -13.48
C ARG A 121 12.37 -23.80 -12.95
N GLY A 122 12.22 -23.53 -11.65
CA GLY A 122 10.92 -23.29 -11.03
C GLY A 122 10.20 -24.52 -10.50
N THR A 123 10.89 -25.66 -10.46
CA THR A 123 10.42 -26.88 -9.79
C THR A 123 11.14 -27.07 -8.46
N ALA A 124 10.55 -27.84 -7.56
CA ALA A 124 11.18 -28.13 -6.28
C ALA A 124 12.52 -28.85 -6.48
N PHE A 125 13.57 -28.39 -5.79
CA PHE A 125 14.92 -28.93 -5.88
C PHE A 125 15.69 -28.66 -4.59
N ALA A 126 16.28 -29.70 -3.99
CA ALA A 126 17.16 -29.59 -2.82
C ALA A 126 16.63 -28.65 -1.70
N GLY A 127 15.35 -28.82 -1.33
CA GLY A 127 14.71 -27.98 -0.30
C GLY A 127 14.19 -26.62 -0.78
N TRP A 128 14.66 -26.12 -1.92
CA TRP A 128 14.04 -24.98 -2.61
C TRP A 128 12.69 -25.41 -3.19
N ARG A 129 11.63 -24.67 -2.91
CA ARG A 129 10.27 -24.94 -3.39
C ARG A 129 9.70 -23.69 -4.06
N PRO A 130 9.04 -23.83 -5.22
CA PRO A 130 8.39 -22.68 -5.87
C PRO A 130 7.27 -22.13 -4.98
N LEU A 131 7.11 -20.81 -5.00
CA LEU A 131 6.06 -20.09 -4.30
C LEU A 131 4.92 -19.75 -5.27
N PRO A 132 3.66 -19.71 -4.79
CA PRO A 132 2.55 -19.22 -5.60
C PRO A 132 2.79 -17.75 -6.00
N VAL A 133 2.63 -17.47 -7.30
CA VAL A 133 2.83 -16.14 -7.88
C VAL A 133 1.64 -15.74 -8.74
N HIS A 134 1.31 -14.46 -8.70
CA HIS A 134 0.22 -13.89 -9.49
C HIS A 134 0.67 -12.57 -10.12
N ASP A 135 0.48 -12.46 -11.44
CA ASP A 135 0.65 -11.21 -12.20
C ASP A 135 -0.73 -10.71 -12.63
N ASP A 136 -1.10 -9.51 -12.18
CA ASP A 136 -2.37 -8.86 -12.56
C ASP A 136 -2.20 -7.87 -13.73
N GLY A 137 -1.03 -7.89 -14.40
CA GLY A 137 -0.65 -7.01 -15.51
C GLY A 137 -0.08 -5.66 -15.09
N VAL A 138 -0.13 -5.31 -13.79
CA VAL A 138 0.50 -4.10 -13.24
C VAL A 138 1.42 -4.44 -12.09
N LEU A 139 0.98 -5.31 -11.18
CA LEU A 139 1.65 -5.70 -9.95
C LEU A 139 1.84 -7.21 -9.91
N VAL A 140 3.03 -7.62 -9.47
CA VAL A 140 3.35 -9.01 -9.16
C VAL A 140 3.15 -9.23 -7.67
N ARG A 141 2.48 -10.33 -7.33
CA ARG A 141 2.27 -10.78 -5.95
C ARG A 141 2.81 -12.18 -5.75
N VAL A 142 3.34 -12.43 -4.57
CA VAL A 142 3.76 -13.76 -4.11
C VAL A 142 3.01 -14.09 -2.84
N ARG A 143 2.59 -15.36 -2.69
CA ARG A 143 1.95 -15.85 -1.47
C ARG A 143 3.00 -16.38 -0.51
N LEU A 144 3.00 -15.87 0.71
CA LEU A 144 3.94 -16.23 1.78
C LEU A 144 3.19 -16.57 3.05
N ASP A 145 2.82 -17.83 3.18
CA ASP A 145 1.90 -18.29 4.24
C ASP A 145 2.50 -18.13 5.64
N ARG A 146 3.82 -18.32 5.79
CA ARG A 146 4.53 -18.11 7.07
C ARG A 146 4.59 -16.65 7.51
N VAL A 147 4.66 -15.71 6.54
CA VAL A 147 4.71 -14.28 6.83
C VAL A 147 3.31 -13.71 7.09
N GLY A 148 2.32 -14.14 6.32
CA GLY A 148 0.95 -13.66 6.47
C GLY A 148 0.22 -14.23 7.69
N GLY A 149 0.42 -15.51 8.01
CA GLY A 149 -0.19 -16.16 9.16
C GLY A 149 -1.72 -16.31 9.09
N GLU A 150 -2.36 -15.93 7.98
CA GLU A 150 -3.80 -16.07 7.74
C GLU A 150 -4.11 -17.38 7.01
N ALA A 151 -5.39 -17.73 6.90
CA ALA A 151 -5.81 -18.78 6.00
C ALA A 151 -5.47 -18.41 4.54
N PRO A 152 -4.69 -19.24 3.80
CA PRO A 152 -4.26 -18.90 2.46
C PRO A 152 -5.43 -18.96 1.47
N THR A 153 -5.43 -18.03 0.51
CA THR A 153 -6.34 -18.09 -0.64
C THR A 153 -5.60 -18.59 -1.89
N ALA A 154 -6.35 -19.18 -2.82
CA ALA A 154 -5.80 -19.63 -4.11
C ALA A 154 -5.42 -18.44 -5.03
N VAL A 155 -6.13 -17.33 -4.91
CA VAL A 155 -5.92 -16.09 -5.69
C VAL A 155 -5.92 -14.87 -4.77
N PRO A 156 -5.16 -13.81 -5.10
CA PRO A 156 -5.16 -12.57 -4.32
C PRO A 156 -6.49 -11.82 -4.44
N VAL A 157 -6.79 -11.00 -3.43
CA VAL A 157 -7.86 -9.99 -3.52
C VAL A 157 -7.37 -8.87 -4.45
N LEU A 158 -7.99 -8.74 -5.61
CA LEU A 158 -7.61 -7.75 -6.63
C LEU A 158 -8.50 -6.52 -6.58
N THR A 159 -7.89 -5.36 -6.85
CA THR A 159 -8.63 -4.11 -7.00
C THR A 159 -9.16 -3.99 -8.44
N PRO A 160 -10.45 -3.70 -8.66
CA PRO A 160 -10.96 -3.45 -9.99
C PRO A 160 -10.27 -2.24 -10.62
N ARG A 161 -9.68 -2.41 -11.80
CA ARG A 161 -9.01 -1.35 -12.56
C ARG A 161 -9.81 -0.96 -13.80
N PRO A 162 -9.60 0.25 -14.35
CA PRO A 162 -10.08 0.55 -15.69
C PRO A 162 -9.39 -0.36 -16.73
N ASP A 163 -9.98 -0.46 -17.91
CA ASP A 163 -9.46 -1.25 -19.02
C ASP A 163 -7.96 -0.96 -19.26
N PRO A 164 -7.06 -1.96 -19.14
CA PRO A 164 -5.64 -1.79 -19.38
C PRO A 164 -5.34 -1.23 -20.77
N ALA A 165 -6.12 -1.62 -21.78
CA ALA A 165 -5.99 -1.14 -23.16
C ALA A 165 -6.43 0.31 -23.34
N ARG A 166 -6.91 0.98 -22.28
CA ARG A 166 -7.28 2.41 -22.26
C ARG A 166 -6.63 3.17 -21.10
N SER A 167 -5.56 2.61 -20.51
CA SER A 167 -4.96 3.14 -19.29
C SER A 167 -3.44 3.28 -19.39
N ILE A 168 -2.88 4.11 -18.51
CA ILE A 168 -1.44 4.18 -18.24
C ILE A 168 -1.24 3.74 -16.79
N ALA A 169 -0.50 2.65 -16.60
CA ALA A 169 -0.11 2.17 -15.29
C ALA A 169 1.34 2.59 -14.97
N ALA A 170 1.52 3.28 -13.85
CA ALA A 170 2.81 3.64 -13.27
C ALA A 170 2.88 3.06 -11.85
N VAL A 171 3.99 2.36 -11.56
CA VAL A 171 4.26 1.79 -10.24
C VAL A 171 5.51 2.46 -9.70
N HIS A 172 5.45 2.86 -8.43
CA HIS A 172 6.57 3.42 -7.68
C HIS A 172 6.68 2.71 -6.33
N THR A 173 7.91 2.47 -5.88
CA THR A 173 8.18 1.82 -4.60
C THR A 173 9.10 2.69 -3.77
N VAL A 174 8.74 2.89 -2.51
CA VAL A 174 9.60 3.49 -1.48
C VAL A 174 9.64 2.60 -0.24
N THR A 175 10.58 2.83 0.67
CA THR A 175 10.64 2.10 1.94
C THR A 175 10.84 3.06 3.09
N GLY A 176 10.08 2.88 4.17
CA GLY A 176 10.22 3.66 5.41
C GLY A 176 10.30 2.78 6.65
N VAL A 177 10.63 3.41 7.78
CA VAL A 177 10.77 2.79 9.10
C VAL A 177 9.46 2.85 9.88
N CYS A 178 8.52 1.99 9.49
CA CYS A 178 7.19 1.88 10.09
C CYS A 178 6.62 0.48 9.84
N GLU A 179 5.50 0.17 10.49
CA GLU A 179 4.73 -1.05 10.19
C GLU A 179 3.67 -0.77 9.10
N PRO A 180 3.18 -1.81 8.40
CA PRO A 180 2.20 -1.63 7.33
C PRO A 180 0.94 -0.87 7.75
N GLN A 181 0.48 -1.05 8.99
CA GLN A 181 -0.69 -0.36 9.51
C GLN A 181 -0.50 1.15 9.65
N ASP A 182 0.74 1.63 9.83
CA ASP A 182 1.02 3.06 9.93
C ASP A 182 0.88 3.74 8.56
N VAL A 183 1.25 3.03 7.49
CA VAL A 183 1.03 3.44 6.09
C VAL A 183 -0.46 3.47 5.77
N VAL A 184 -1.21 2.42 6.14
CA VAL A 184 -2.66 2.36 5.92
C VAL A 184 -3.37 3.47 6.69
N ALA A 185 -3.00 3.71 7.95
CA ALA A 185 -3.56 4.78 8.76
C ALA A 185 -3.34 6.16 8.14
N ASN A 186 -2.12 6.44 7.66
CA ASN A 186 -1.82 7.67 6.93
C ASN A 186 -2.76 7.83 5.73
N ARG A 187 -2.94 6.75 4.94
CA ARG A 187 -3.74 6.82 3.73
C ARG A 187 -5.25 6.88 3.98
N LEU A 188 -5.70 6.52 5.17
CA LEU A 188 -7.07 6.69 5.66
C LEU A 188 -7.32 8.06 6.33
N ASP A 189 -6.34 8.97 6.28
CA ASP A 189 -6.48 10.37 6.69
C ASP A 189 -6.49 11.30 5.46
N PRO A 190 -7.59 11.40 4.69
CA PRO A 190 -7.62 12.29 3.54
C PRO A 190 -7.51 13.79 3.89
N TRP A 191 -7.72 14.18 5.16
CA TRP A 191 -7.74 15.58 5.57
C TRP A 191 -6.36 16.24 5.55
N HIS A 192 -5.28 15.46 5.71
CA HIS A 192 -3.92 16.02 5.64
C HIS A 192 -3.60 16.53 4.23
N GLY A 193 -4.23 16.00 3.17
CA GLY A 193 -3.78 16.14 1.79
C GLY A 193 -3.50 17.59 1.35
N ALA A 194 -4.42 18.53 1.59
CA ALA A 194 -4.23 19.93 1.19
C ALA A 194 -3.30 20.74 2.13
N TRP A 195 -3.09 20.27 3.36
CA TRP A 195 -2.20 20.90 4.33
C TRP A 195 -0.76 20.40 4.16
N PHE A 196 -0.58 19.10 3.96
CA PHE A 196 0.70 18.42 3.89
C PHE A 196 1.26 18.35 2.47
N HIS A 197 0.41 18.22 1.45
CA HIS A 197 0.81 18.22 0.05
C HIS A 197 0.16 19.36 -0.78
N PRO A 198 0.31 20.64 -0.40
CA PRO A 198 -0.32 21.77 -1.11
C PRO A 198 0.18 21.96 -2.56
N TYR A 199 1.30 21.30 -2.89
CA TYR A 199 1.84 21.23 -4.25
C TYR A 199 1.09 20.23 -5.14
N ALA A 200 0.42 19.23 -4.57
CA ALA A 200 -0.31 18.19 -5.30
C ALA A 200 -1.83 18.38 -5.20
N PHE A 201 -2.34 18.69 -4.01
CA PHE A 201 -3.76 18.81 -3.73
C PHE A 201 -4.13 20.20 -3.25
N VAL A 202 -5.20 20.75 -3.81
CA VAL A 202 -5.82 22.01 -3.37
C VAL A 202 -7.33 21.87 -3.32
N ASP A 203 -7.96 22.77 -2.56
CA ASP A 203 -9.42 22.85 -2.42
C ASP A 203 -10.05 21.50 -1.99
N LEU A 204 -9.33 20.76 -1.14
CA LEU A 204 -9.74 19.44 -0.63
C LEU A 204 -10.83 19.60 0.44
N ALA A 205 -11.93 18.87 0.26
CA ALA A 205 -12.98 18.69 1.25
C ALA A 205 -13.34 17.22 1.37
N VAL A 206 -13.35 16.69 2.59
CA VAL A 206 -13.93 15.38 2.88
C VAL A 206 -15.44 15.56 3.03
N VAL A 207 -16.20 15.00 2.10
CA VAL A 207 -17.66 15.19 1.98
C VAL A 207 -18.45 13.98 2.47
N GLY A 208 -17.77 12.84 2.70
CA GLY A 208 -18.36 11.65 3.32
C GLY A 208 -17.29 10.85 4.06
N THR A 209 -17.67 10.29 5.20
CA THR A 209 -16.85 9.40 6.01
C THR A 209 -17.50 8.02 6.12
N PRO A 210 -16.73 6.96 6.40
CA PRO A 210 -17.31 5.66 6.70
C PRO A 210 -18.30 5.74 7.86
N GLU A 211 -19.51 5.21 7.68
CA GLU A 211 -20.50 5.06 8.74
C GLU A 211 -20.99 3.60 8.78
N PRO A 212 -21.40 3.10 9.97
CA PRO A 212 -21.97 1.76 10.08
C PRO A 212 -23.15 1.58 9.11
N GLY A 213 -23.07 0.59 8.21
CA GLY A 213 -24.14 0.22 7.29
C GLY A 213 -24.21 0.99 5.97
N THR A 214 -23.45 2.07 5.77
CA THR A 214 -23.49 2.88 4.52
C THR A 214 -22.22 2.77 3.67
N GLY A 215 -21.15 2.18 4.20
CA GLY A 215 -19.93 1.83 3.48
C GLY A 215 -18.64 2.17 4.22
N ASP A 216 -17.52 1.63 3.75
CA ASP A 216 -16.19 1.80 4.36
C ASP A 216 -15.32 2.89 3.69
N GLY A 217 -15.94 3.79 2.93
CA GLY A 217 -15.23 4.76 2.08
C GLY A 217 -15.16 6.18 2.64
N PHE A 218 -14.02 6.85 2.46
CA PHE A 218 -13.93 8.31 2.60
C PHE A 218 -14.13 8.97 1.24
N THR A 219 -15.16 9.79 1.10
CA THR A 219 -15.44 10.53 -0.14
C THR A 219 -14.85 11.92 -0.04
N VAL A 220 -14.05 12.30 -1.03
CA VAL A 220 -13.38 13.60 -1.09
C VAL A 220 -13.70 14.31 -2.40
N ASP A 221 -13.93 15.61 -2.30
CA ASP A 221 -13.80 16.53 -3.42
C ASP A 221 -12.39 17.12 -3.35
N VAL A 222 -11.61 16.99 -4.41
CA VAL A 222 -10.21 17.46 -4.44
C VAL A 222 -9.85 17.98 -5.82
N SER A 223 -9.00 19.00 -5.86
CA SER A 223 -8.42 19.50 -7.11
C SER A 223 -6.94 19.12 -7.20
N PHE A 224 -6.59 18.28 -8.17
CA PHE A 224 -5.20 17.94 -8.46
C PHE A 224 -4.51 19.09 -9.19
N ARG A 225 -3.34 19.52 -8.71
CA ARG A 225 -2.55 20.55 -9.37
C ARG A 225 -1.77 19.95 -10.54
N VAL A 226 -1.87 20.58 -11.71
CA VAL A 226 -1.14 20.16 -12.92
C VAL A 226 0.08 21.06 -13.14
N ALA A 227 -0.14 22.37 -13.32
CA ALA A 227 0.91 23.36 -13.50
C ALA A 227 0.40 24.76 -13.14
N GLY A 228 1.18 25.52 -12.38
CA GLY A 228 0.81 26.89 -11.98
C GLY A 228 -0.56 26.95 -11.28
N ARG A 229 -1.54 27.56 -11.96
CA ARG A 229 -2.94 27.73 -11.51
C ARG A 229 -3.92 26.74 -12.13
N LEU A 230 -3.45 25.82 -12.97
CA LEU A 230 -4.29 24.82 -13.63
C LEU A 230 -4.52 23.64 -12.70
N VAL A 231 -5.78 23.34 -12.44
CA VAL A 231 -6.20 22.24 -11.57
C VAL A 231 -7.25 21.36 -12.24
N VAL A 232 -7.31 20.10 -11.81
CA VAL A 232 -8.29 19.12 -12.23
C VAL A 232 -9.17 18.77 -11.03
N PRO A 233 -10.38 19.34 -10.92
CA PRO A 233 -11.31 19.00 -9.85
C PRO A 233 -11.92 17.62 -10.10
N VAL A 234 -11.95 16.80 -9.06
CA VAL A 234 -12.54 15.46 -9.08
C VAL A 234 -13.27 15.17 -7.78
N ARG A 235 -14.15 14.16 -7.84
CA ARG A 235 -14.55 13.40 -6.66
C ARG A 235 -13.81 12.07 -6.63
N ALA A 236 -13.25 11.72 -5.49
CA ALA A 236 -12.60 10.44 -5.28
C ALA A 236 -13.09 9.76 -4.00
N VAL A 237 -13.04 8.43 -3.98
CA VAL A 237 -13.38 7.60 -2.82
C VAL A 237 -12.16 6.80 -2.41
N PHE A 238 -11.80 6.86 -1.12
CA PHE A 238 -10.77 6.04 -0.49
C PHE A 238 -11.39 4.85 0.21
N THR A 239 -10.94 3.64 -0.08
CA THR A 239 -11.35 2.41 0.61
C THR A 239 -10.12 1.60 1.00
N ALA A 240 -10.25 0.76 2.02
CA ALA A 240 -9.23 -0.22 2.38
C ALA A 240 -9.76 -1.64 2.14
N PRO A 241 -9.52 -2.23 0.95
CA PRO A 241 -10.03 -3.58 0.65
C PRO A 241 -9.31 -4.69 1.43
N GLY A 242 -8.18 -4.40 2.06
CA GLY A 242 -7.41 -5.36 2.85
C GLY A 242 -6.51 -4.67 3.88
N PRO A 243 -5.77 -5.46 4.70
CA PRO A 243 -5.02 -4.97 5.85
C PRO A 243 -3.78 -4.16 5.47
N ARG A 244 -3.39 -4.22 4.20
CA ARG A 244 -2.16 -3.64 3.65
C ARG A 244 -2.43 -2.88 2.37
N THR A 245 -3.69 -2.58 2.06
CA THR A 245 -4.07 -1.97 0.78
C THR A 245 -5.05 -0.83 1.01
N VAL A 246 -4.76 0.33 0.42
CA VAL A 246 -5.70 1.46 0.31
C VAL A 246 -5.86 1.81 -1.16
N VAL A 247 -7.10 2.06 -1.59
CA VAL A 247 -7.44 2.39 -2.97
C VAL A 247 -8.14 3.73 -3.00
N MET A 248 -7.60 4.66 -3.78
CA MET A 248 -8.31 5.87 -4.21
C MET A 248 -8.90 5.61 -5.59
N ARG A 249 -10.22 5.78 -5.76
CA ARG A 249 -10.87 5.75 -7.07
C ARG A 249 -11.48 7.09 -7.40
N ILE A 250 -11.21 7.62 -8.58
CA ILE A 250 -11.92 8.80 -9.11
C ILE A 250 -13.31 8.37 -9.57
N THR A 251 -14.36 8.86 -8.92
CA THR A 251 -15.77 8.52 -9.22
C THR A 251 -16.46 9.57 -10.07
N GLU A 252 -16.07 10.84 -9.97
CA GLU A 252 -16.59 11.94 -10.78
C GLU A 252 -15.48 12.88 -11.24
N GLY A 253 -15.71 13.58 -12.35
CA GLY A 253 -14.75 14.51 -12.94
C GLY A 253 -13.81 13.87 -13.95
N GLU A 254 -12.73 14.57 -14.27
CA GLU A 254 -11.75 14.07 -15.23
C GLU A 254 -10.98 12.87 -14.69
N GLY A 255 -10.82 11.87 -15.55
CA GLY A 255 -10.13 10.64 -15.17
C GLY A 255 -11.00 9.66 -14.39
N ARG A 256 -12.34 9.82 -14.44
CA ARG A 256 -13.30 8.87 -13.85
C ARG A 256 -12.93 7.42 -14.19
N GLY A 257 -12.87 6.59 -13.15
CA GLY A 257 -12.46 5.18 -13.25
C GLY A 257 -10.97 4.96 -12.97
N SER A 258 -10.13 6.00 -13.01
CA SER A 258 -8.73 5.90 -12.58
C SER A 258 -8.63 5.47 -11.12
N VAL A 259 -7.60 4.69 -10.82
CA VAL A 259 -7.32 4.22 -9.47
C VAL A 259 -5.87 4.51 -9.07
N VAL A 260 -5.68 4.79 -7.78
CA VAL A 260 -4.37 4.76 -7.13
C VAL A 260 -4.44 3.73 -6.04
N GLU A 261 -3.62 2.70 -6.13
CA GLU A 261 -3.50 1.64 -5.14
C GLU A 261 -2.22 1.85 -4.34
N THR A 262 -2.33 1.89 -3.03
CA THR A 262 -1.21 1.89 -2.09
C THR A 262 -1.13 0.52 -1.44
N HIS A 263 -0.03 -0.19 -1.61
CA HIS A 263 0.22 -1.49 -0.98
C HIS A 263 1.39 -1.39 0.01
N ALA A 264 1.18 -1.80 1.26
CA ALA A 264 2.17 -1.76 2.33
C ALA A 264 2.72 -3.18 2.58
N THR A 265 3.84 -3.52 1.96
CA THR A 265 4.50 -4.82 2.10
C THR A 265 5.52 -4.76 3.25
N PRO A 266 5.37 -5.56 4.33
CA PRO A 266 6.38 -5.61 5.38
C PRO A 266 7.69 -6.15 4.80
N VAL A 267 8.81 -5.48 5.03
CA VAL A 267 10.12 -5.90 4.53
C VAL A 267 10.85 -6.76 5.56
N GLY A 268 10.75 -6.41 6.84
CA GLY A 268 11.52 -7.01 7.93
C GLY A 268 11.92 -5.93 8.93
N CYS A 269 13.04 -6.11 9.63
CA CYS A 269 13.61 -5.10 10.51
C CYS A 269 14.91 -4.53 9.93
N ASP A 270 15.25 -3.30 10.32
CA ASP A 270 16.59 -2.75 10.12
C ASP A 270 17.59 -3.31 11.17
N GLU A 271 18.85 -2.88 11.07
CA GLU A 271 19.93 -3.30 11.97
C GLU A 271 19.67 -2.97 13.45
N ARG A 272 18.77 -2.02 13.73
CA ARG A 272 18.38 -1.61 15.09
C ARG A 272 17.10 -2.30 15.54
N GLY A 273 16.60 -3.29 14.80
CA GLY A 273 15.35 -3.99 15.09
C GLY A 273 14.09 -3.17 14.80
N ARG A 274 14.19 -2.05 14.08
CA ARG A 274 13.02 -1.22 13.73
C ARG A 274 12.34 -1.78 12.48
N PRO A 275 11.01 -1.89 12.45
CA PRO A 275 10.31 -2.45 11.31
C PRO A 275 10.48 -1.56 10.06
N ARG A 276 10.59 -2.22 8.91
CA ARG A 276 10.65 -1.58 7.60
C ARG A 276 9.45 -2.04 6.76
N THR A 277 8.85 -1.10 6.05
CA THR A 277 7.72 -1.35 5.14
C THR A 277 8.02 -0.76 3.78
N ALA A 278 7.88 -1.58 2.74
CA ALA A 278 7.88 -1.14 1.36
C ALA A 278 6.48 -0.69 0.97
N VAL A 279 6.36 0.55 0.51
CA VAL A 279 5.13 1.10 -0.02
C VAL A 279 5.19 1.04 -1.53
N VAL A 280 4.33 0.23 -2.13
CA VAL A 280 4.19 0.09 -3.58
C VAL A 280 2.92 0.82 -4.01
N GLU A 281 3.08 1.97 -4.67
CA GLU A 281 1.98 2.75 -5.21
C GLU A 281 1.80 2.48 -6.71
N ALA A 282 0.63 1.98 -7.09
CA ALA A 282 0.22 1.79 -8.48
C ALA A 282 -0.82 2.84 -8.88
N VAL A 283 -0.43 3.76 -9.75
CA VAL A 283 -1.33 4.72 -10.39
C VAL A 283 -1.77 4.16 -11.73
N VAL A 284 -3.06 3.87 -11.87
CA VAL A 284 -3.67 3.43 -13.13
C VAL A 284 -4.61 4.54 -13.59
N ALA A 285 -4.06 5.42 -14.42
CA ALA A 285 -4.78 6.54 -15.00
C ALA A 285 -5.53 6.10 -16.26
N SER A 286 -6.79 6.50 -16.39
CA SER A 286 -7.60 6.35 -17.60
C SER A 286 -8.40 7.62 -17.84
N SER A 287 -8.58 7.99 -19.10
CA SER A 287 -9.45 9.10 -19.50
C SER A 287 -10.09 8.80 -20.84
N GLY A 288 -11.37 9.17 -20.99
CA GLY A 288 -12.12 9.04 -22.24
C GLY A 288 -11.77 10.09 -23.30
N ARG A 289 -10.80 10.97 -23.03
CA ARG A 289 -10.48 12.09 -23.93
C ARG A 289 -9.59 11.67 -25.11
N PRO A 290 -9.77 12.29 -26.28
CA PRO A 290 -8.89 12.05 -27.45
C PRO A 290 -7.40 12.26 -27.14
N GLY A 291 -7.07 13.33 -26.40
CA GLY A 291 -5.69 13.65 -26.01
C GLY A 291 -5.04 12.62 -25.07
N PHE A 292 -5.82 11.79 -24.37
CA PHE A 292 -5.28 10.71 -23.55
C PHE A 292 -4.65 9.60 -24.41
N GLY A 293 -5.13 9.43 -25.66
CA GLY A 293 -4.48 8.56 -26.64
C GLY A 293 -3.02 8.98 -26.91
N ALA A 294 -2.77 10.29 -27.06
CA ALA A 294 -1.41 10.81 -27.21
C ALA A 294 -0.58 10.59 -25.94
N ALA A 295 -1.14 10.83 -24.75
CA ALA A 295 -0.45 10.55 -23.49
C ALA A 295 -0.07 9.07 -23.34
N ARG A 296 -0.91 8.15 -23.82
CA ARG A 296 -0.63 6.71 -23.85
C ARG A 296 0.49 6.35 -24.83
N ALA A 297 0.54 7.00 -25.99
CA ALA A 297 1.62 6.80 -26.95
C ALA A 297 3.00 7.14 -26.35
N VAL A 298 3.08 8.18 -25.50
CA VAL A 298 4.30 8.54 -24.77
C VAL A 298 4.34 8.00 -23.33
N SER A 299 3.66 6.86 -23.08
CA SER A 299 3.51 6.30 -21.74
C SER A 299 4.83 6.05 -20.97
N PRO A 300 5.99 5.71 -21.56
CA PRO A 300 7.24 5.60 -20.81
C PRO A 300 7.63 6.91 -20.10
N VAL A 301 7.46 8.05 -20.78
CA VAL A 301 7.76 9.37 -20.22
C VAL A 301 6.74 9.74 -19.15
N VAL A 302 5.45 9.53 -19.42
CA VAL A 302 4.37 9.80 -18.45
C VAL A 302 4.55 8.97 -17.19
N ARG A 303 4.89 7.68 -17.30
CA ARG A 303 5.18 6.81 -16.14
C ARG A 303 6.32 7.35 -15.29
N ARG A 304 7.40 7.84 -15.91
CA ARG A 304 8.52 8.43 -15.18
C ARG A 304 8.09 9.68 -14.41
N LEU A 305 7.31 10.56 -15.04
CA LEU A 305 6.78 11.76 -14.39
C LEU A 305 5.84 11.42 -13.23
N LEU A 306 4.93 10.45 -13.42
CA LEU A 306 4.05 9.95 -12.36
C LEU A 306 4.86 9.34 -11.21
N GLY A 307 5.93 8.58 -11.51
CA GLY A 307 6.83 8.04 -10.49
C GLY A 307 7.56 9.12 -9.69
N VAL A 308 8.03 10.19 -10.33
CA VAL A 308 8.65 11.33 -9.63
C VAL A 308 7.63 12.06 -8.74
N ALA A 309 6.41 12.27 -9.24
CA ALA A 309 5.34 12.90 -8.46
C ALA A 309 4.93 12.05 -7.24
N SER A 310 4.75 10.74 -7.45
CA SER A 310 4.49 9.75 -6.40
C SER A 310 5.60 9.73 -5.37
N GLY A 311 6.87 9.66 -5.77
CA GLY A 311 8.01 9.67 -4.85
C GLY A 311 8.16 10.97 -4.06
N ARG A 312 7.75 12.12 -4.61
CA ARG A 312 7.68 13.37 -3.83
C ARG A 312 6.60 13.30 -2.75
N LEU A 313 5.40 12.84 -3.10
CA LEU A 313 4.29 12.67 -2.16
C LEU A 313 4.63 11.66 -1.06
N TRP A 314 5.21 10.53 -1.44
CA TRP A 314 5.57 9.48 -0.49
C TRP A 314 6.71 9.84 0.46
N ARG A 315 7.62 10.75 0.10
CA ARG A 315 8.61 11.25 1.07
C ARG A 315 7.95 11.93 2.27
N ASP A 316 6.92 12.73 2.00
CA ASP A 316 6.16 13.41 3.04
C ASP A 316 5.29 12.39 3.81
N ASP A 317 4.54 11.54 3.10
CA ASP A 317 3.67 10.52 3.71
C ASP A 317 4.42 9.48 4.55
N LEU A 318 5.64 9.11 4.15
CA LEU A 318 6.50 8.26 4.97
C LEU A 318 6.86 8.95 6.29
N ALA A 319 7.16 10.26 6.28
CA ALA A 319 7.45 10.98 7.52
C ALA A 319 6.25 10.96 8.49
N TYR A 320 5.01 11.00 7.97
CA TYR A 320 3.81 10.80 8.78
C TYR A 320 3.78 9.38 9.36
N ALA A 321 3.91 8.35 8.52
CA ALA A 321 3.82 6.95 8.94
C ALA A 321 4.91 6.58 9.96
N GLU A 322 6.15 7.02 9.74
CA GLU A 322 7.28 6.84 10.65
C GLU A 322 7.06 7.56 11.98
N ARG A 323 6.50 8.78 11.96
CA ARG A 323 6.15 9.50 13.19
C ARG A 323 5.07 8.78 13.99
N ARG A 324 4.05 8.25 13.32
CA ARG A 324 2.99 7.46 13.95
C ARG A 324 3.56 6.21 14.61
N TRP A 325 4.41 5.47 13.90
CA TRP A 325 5.11 4.31 14.44
C TRP A 325 5.95 4.68 15.66
N LEU A 326 6.73 5.77 15.60
CA LEU A 326 7.56 6.21 16.71
C LEU A 326 6.75 6.53 17.97
N LEU A 327 5.62 7.23 17.83
CA LEU A 327 4.76 7.56 18.96
C LEU A 327 4.15 6.30 19.59
N ARG A 328 3.64 5.39 18.75
CA ARG A 328 3.04 4.12 19.21
C ARG A 328 4.07 3.21 19.89
N SER A 329 5.26 3.08 19.31
CA SER A 329 6.33 2.23 19.87
C SER A 329 6.95 2.80 21.14
N SER A 330 6.92 4.13 21.33
CA SER A 330 7.37 4.79 22.57
C SER A 330 6.29 4.92 23.64
N GLY A 331 5.06 4.43 23.40
CA GLY A 331 3.94 4.57 24.32
C GLY A 331 3.50 6.01 24.55
N ARG A 332 3.77 6.92 23.60
CA ARG A 332 3.41 8.34 23.69
C ARG A 332 2.14 8.60 22.90
N ALA A 333 1.12 9.14 23.55
CA ALA A 333 -0.05 9.66 22.86
C ALA A 333 0.23 11.08 22.31
N PRO A 334 -0.52 11.54 21.29
CA PRO A 334 -0.32 12.86 20.67
C PRO A 334 -0.52 14.05 21.63
N ASP A 335 -1.28 13.85 22.69
CA ASP A 335 -1.54 14.79 23.79
C ASP A 335 -0.42 14.86 24.83
N GLY A 336 0.60 14.00 24.70
CA GLY A 336 1.76 13.97 25.60
C GLY A 336 1.58 13.09 26.83
N GLU A 337 0.42 12.45 27.01
CA GLU A 337 0.22 11.48 28.07
C GLU A 337 0.80 10.11 27.68
N PRO A 338 1.33 9.33 28.64
CA PRO A 338 1.69 7.95 28.38
C PRO A 338 0.42 7.16 28.02
N SER A 339 0.40 6.55 26.84
CA SER A 339 -0.67 5.62 26.49
C SER A 339 -0.64 4.46 27.49
N GLY A 340 -1.73 4.24 28.23
CA GLY A 340 -1.85 3.16 29.21
C GLY A 340 -1.46 1.79 28.63
N PRO A 341 -1.14 0.81 29.49
CA PRO A 341 -0.53 -0.44 29.06
C PRO A 341 -1.39 -1.13 28.00
N VAL A 342 -0.84 -1.28 26.79
CA VAL A 342 -1.39 -2.14 25.74
C VAL A 342 -1.27 -3.56 26.27
N GLY A 343 -2.40 -4.16 26.61
CA GLY A 343 -2.49 -5.51 27.17
C GLY A 343 -1.79 -6.54 26.28
N ARG A 344 -0.58 -6.93 26.68
CA ARG A 344 -0.06 -8.26 26.35
C ARG A 344 -0.78 -9.22 27.29
N SER A 345 -1.68 -10.03 26.75
CA SER A 345 -2.19 -11.21 27.44
C SER A 345 -0.99 -12.10 27.77
N ALA A 346 -0.58 -12.12 29.04
CA ALA A 346 0.37 -13.11 29.54
C ALA A 346 -0.33 -14.48 29.54
N PRO A 347 0.40 -15.59 29.31
CA PRO A 347 -0.19 -16.92 29.41
C PRO A 347 -0.52 -17.23 30.87
N GLU A 348 -1.71 -17.78 31.07
CA GLU A 348 -2.25 -18.19 32.35
C GLU A 348 -1.43 -19.37 32.90
N GLU A 349 -0.50 -19.10 33.82
CA GLU A 349 0.22 -20.13 34.56
C GLU A 349 -0.72 -20.83 35.54
N ASN A 350 -1.11 -22.04 35.12
CA ASN A 350 -1.58 -23.18 35.88
C ASN A 350 -1.34 -23.11 37.41
N ARG A 351 -2.36 -22.70 38.17
CA ARG A 351 -2.39 -22.91 39.63
C ARG A 351 -2.87 -24.34 39.91
N GLY A 352 -1.93 -25.21 40.27
CA GLY A 352 -2.22 -26.56 40.78
C GLY A 352 -3.00 -26.55 42.11
N PRO A 353 -3.60 -27.69 42.51
CA PRO A 353 -4.51 -27.77 43.64
C PRO A 353 -3.76 -27.70 44.97
N ARG A 354 -4.29 -26.91 45.91
CA ARG A 354 -3.81 -26.84 47.30
C ARG A 354 -4.20 -28.11 48.06
N GLU A 355 -3.19 -28.79 48.61
CA GLU A 355 -3.34 -29.80 49.66
C GLU A 355 -3.90 -29.15 50.94
N GLU A 356 -5.04 -29.65 51.43
CA GLU A 356 -5.49 -29.41 52.81
C GLU A 356 -4.82 -30.41 53.75
N ARG A 357 -3.94 -29.92 54.63
CA ARG A 357 -3.37 -30.69 55.74
C ARG A 357 -4.30 -30.57 56.94
N GLY A 358 -4.84 -31.71 57.37
CA GLY A 358 -5.60 -31.84 58.61
C GLY A 358 -4.71 -31.92 59.85
N GLY A 359 -5.37 -31.68 60.99
CA GLY A 359 -4.93 -32.03 62.34
C GLY A 359 -5.43 -31.05 63.41
N PRO A 360 -5.55 -31.46 64.69
CA PRO A 360 -6.02 -32.73 65.22
C PRO A 360 -7.16 -32.57 66.26
N VAL A 361 -7.78 -33.70 66.60
CA VAL A 361 -8.82 -33.90 67.63
C VAL A 361 -8.17 -34.18 68.99
N ALA A 362 -8.73 -33.61 70.08
CA ALA A 362 -9.01 -34.26 71.39
C ALA A 362 -9.28 -33.23 72.51
N PRO A 363 -9.87 -33.62 73.66
CA PRO A 363 -10.60 -34.86 73.97
C PRO A 363 -12.13 -34.68 74.06
#